data_AF-A0A8T8SUL5-F1
#
_entry.id   AF-A0A8T8SUL5-F1
#
_cell.length_a   1.000
_cell.length_b   1.000
_cell.length_c   1.000
_cell.angle_alpha   90.00
_cell.angle_beta   90.00
_cell.angle_gamma   90.00
#
_symmetry.space_group_name_H-M   'P 1'
#
loop_
_entity.id
_entity.type
_entity.pdbx_description
1 polymer ?
#
loop_
_entity_poly.entity_id
_entity_poly.type
_entity_poly.pdbx_seq_one_letter_code
_entity_poly.pdbx_strand_id
1 'polypeptide(L)'
;MLRYLFSYEPTKVGFKLYCSNAEVETFLNEIPHVSAKRIWFPVKDKRKLREVFDEYEIQFVINLAKFRGASTLDEDYVARRNAVDFGLPLINEARCALLFCEALEHKMPKGALDGYEEGRIPSEVRTWRSFVPDS
;
A
#
# COMPACT_ATOMS: atom_id res chain seq x y z
N MET A 1 4.72 -15.82 -1.59
CA MET A 1 3.77 -15.05 -0.76
C MET A 1 4.25 -13.62 -0.77
N LEU A 2 3.45 -12.66 -1.25
CA LEU A 2 3.93 -11.32 -1.56
C LEU A 2 3.40 -10.34 -0.52
N ARG A 3 4.30 -9.69 0.23
CA ARG A 3 4.01 -8.84 1.39
C ARG A 3 4.71 -7.51 1.20
N TYR A 4 3.95 -6.43 1.07
CA TYR A 4 4.51 -5.14 0.70
C TYR A 4 3.91 -4.01 1.55
N LEU A 5 4.78 -3.12 1.99
CA LEU A 5 4.43 -1.85 2.63
C LEU A 5 5.04 -0.76 1.77
N PHE A 6 4.27 0.28 1.46
CA PHE A 6 4.69 1.33 0.55
C PHE A 6 4.73 2.67 1.25
N SER A 7 5.75 3.46 0.95
CA SER A 7 5.87 4.88 1.33
C SER A 7 6.15 5.72 0.09
N TYR A 8 5.51 6.88 -0.06
CA TYR A 8 5.67 7.73 -1.24
C TYR A 8 6.86 8.71 -1.08
N GLU A 9 7.69 8.84 -2.11
CA GLU A 9 8.74 9.88 -2.18
C GLU A 9 8.47 10.89 -3.31
N PRO A 10 8.06 12.12 -2.98
CA PRO A 10 7.76 13.15 -3.98
C PRO A 10 8.96 13.57 -4.84
N THR A 11 10.18 13.48 -4.30
CA THR A 11 11.40 14.02 -4.93
C THR A 11 12.07 13.06 -5.92
N LYS A 12 11.60 11.81 -6.02
CA LYS A 12 12.20 10.77 -6.90
C LYS A 12 11.23 10.12 -7.88
N VAL A 13 9.97 10.55 -7.93
CA VAL A 13 8.91 9.93 -8.75
C VAL A 13 8.84 8.42 -8.47
N GLY A 14 8.46 8.03 -7.24
CA GLY A 14 8.36 6.61 -6.91
C GLY A 14 7.88 6.30 -5.49
N PHE A 15 7.68 5.00 -5.25
CA PHE A 15 7.37 4.46 -3.93
C PHE A 15 8.57 3.68 -3.38
N LYS A 16 8.86 3.86 -2.09
CA LYS A 16 9.72 2.94 -1.34
C LYS A 16 8.96 1.67 -1.05
N LEU A 17 9.58 0.53 -1.34
CA LEU A 17 9.04 -0.79 -1.02
C LEU A 17 9.69 -1.32 0.24
N TYR A 18 8.86 -1.75 1.19
CA TYR A 18 9.30 -2.48 2.36
C TYR A 18 8.61 -3.83 2.47
N CYS A 19 9.28 -4.77 3.12
CA CYS A 19 8.75 -6.10 3.39
C CYS A 19 9.24 -6.61 4.74
N SER A 20 8.60 -7.67 5.25
CA SER A 20 8.90 -8.28 6.54
C SER A 20 9.74 -9.57 6.42
N ASN A 21 9.83 -10.17 5.22
CA ASN A 21 10.46 -11.47 4.98
C ASN A 21 11.66 -11.33 4.03
N ALA A 22 12.79 -11.98 4.36
CA ALA A 22 14.00 -11.99 3.55
C ALA A 22 13.81 -12.61 2.17
N GLU A 23 13.00 -13.67 2.03
CA GLU A 23 12.69 -14.28 0.73
C GLU A 23 11.98 -13.29 -0.21
N VAL A 24 11.10 -12.44 0.36
CA VAL A 24 10.39 -11.40 -0.40
C VAL A 24 11.35 -10.28 -0.79
N GLU A 25 12.23 -9.88 0.13
CA GLU A 25 13.29 -8.90 -0.16
C GLU A 25 14.18 -9.36 -1.31
N THR A 26 14.67 -10.60 -1.27
CA THR A 26 15.48 -11.19 -2.34
C THR A 26 14.71 -11.22 -3.66
N PHE A 27 13.50 -11.78 -3.66
CA PHE A 27 12.67 -11.88 -4.87
C PHE A 27 12.41 -10.52 -5.52
N LEU A 28 12.08 -9.49 -4.72
CA LEU A 28 11.82 -8.15 -5.25
C LEU A 28 13.07 -7.49 -5.82
N ASN A 29 14.21 -7.65 -5.15
CA ASN A 29 15.48 -7.06 -5.58
C ASN A 29 16.09 -7.78 -6.80
N GLU A 30 15.61 -8.97 -7.17
CA GLU A 30 15.94 -9.63 -8.44
C GLU A 30 15.23 -9.02 -9.65
N ILE A 31 14.14 -8.26 -9.44
CA ILE A 31 13.38 -7.63 -10.52
C ILE A 31 14.11 -6.35 -10.95
N PRO A 32 14.44 -6.17 -12.25
CA PRO A 32 15.11 -4.97 -12.72
C PRO A 32 14.37 -3.69 -12.35
N HIS A 33 15.10 -2.68 -11.87
CA HIS A 33 14.58 -1.36 -11.47
C HIS A 33 13.63 -1.36 -10.27
N VAL A 34 13.48 -2.50 -9.58
CA VAL A 34 12.74 -2.60 -8.32
C VAL A 34 13.74 -2.69 -7.16
N SER A 35 13.47 -1.99 -6.07
CA SER A 35 14.23 -2.13 -4.83
C SER A 35 13.29 -2.18 -3.64
N ALA A 36 13.52 -3.17 -2.77
CA ALA A 36 12.82 -3.32 -1.52
C ALA A 36 13.78 -3.49 -0.36
N LYS A 37 13.41 -2.92 0.79
CA LYS A 37 14.15 -3.03 2.04
C LYS A 37 13.35 -3.84 3.05
N ARG A 38 13.95 -4.88 3.61
CA ARG A 38 13.35 -5.58 4.74
C ARG A 38 13.42 -4.71 5.99
N ILE A 39 12.30 -4.64 6.70
CA ILE A 39 12.17 -3.94 7.97
C ILE A 39 11.78 -4.90 9.07
N TRP A 40 12.12 -4.54 10.30
CA TRP A 40 11.75 -5.33 11.46
C TRP A 40 10.23 -5.26 11.68
N PHE A 41 9.58 -6.42 11.85
CA PHE A 41 8.12 -6.51 11.92
C PHE A 41 7.66 -7.23 13.21
N PRO A 42 7.36 -6.50 14.30
CA PRO A 42 7.03 -7.11 15.59
C PRO A 42 5.59 -7.66 15.64
N VAL A 43 5.43 -8.95 15.41
CA VAL A 43 4.10 -9.62 15.42
C VAL A 43 3.43 -9.73 16.79
N LYS A 44 4.20 -9.60 17.87
CA LYS A 44 3.70 -9.71 19.27
C LYS A 44 3.48 -8.37 19.95
N ASP A 45 3.99 -7.27 19.39
CA ASP A 45 4.00 -5.96 20.05
C ASP A 45 3.42 -4.90 19.11
N LYS A 46 2.13 -4.62 19.29
CA LYS A 46 1.39 -3.65 18.48
C LYS A 46 1.91 -2.22 18.62
N ARG A 47 2.46 -1.85 19.79
CA ARG A 47 3.01 -0.51 20.02
C ARG A 47 4.25 -0.30 19.17
N LYS A 48 5.17 -1.26 19.21
CA LYS A 48 6.37 -1.25 18.36
C LYS A 48 6.04 -1.38 16.88
N LEU A 49 4.97 -2.10 16.53
CA LEU A 49 4.52 -2.18 15.15
C LEU A 49 4.07 -0.81 14.63
N ARG A 50 3.36 -0.03 15.44
CA ARG A 50 3.01 1.35 15.09
C ARG A 50 4.26 2.22 14.93
N GLU A 51 5.22 2.13 15.86
CA GLU A 51 6.50 2.85 15.75
C GLU A 51 7.22 2.53 14.42
N VAL A 52 7.22 1.27 13.98
CA VAL A 52 7.78 0.88 12.67
C VAL A 52 7.00 1.51 11.51
N PHE A 53 5.66 1.50 11.56
CA PHE A 53 4.86 2.10 10.50
C PHE A 53 5.09 3.61 10.39
N ASP A 54 5.24 4.28 11.53
CA ASP A 54 5.52 5.71 11.60
C ASP A 54 6.97 6.02 11.14
N GLU A 55 7.97 5.25 11.61
CA GLU A 55 9.40 5.41 11.24
C GLU A 55 9.63 5.31 9.74
N TYR A 56 8.94 4.37 9.08
CA TYR A 56 9.07 4.12 7.64
C TYR A 56 8.01 4.86 6.81
N GLU A 57 7.20 5.71 7.45
CA GLU A 57 6.12 6.48 6.82
C GLU A 57 5.26 5.60 5.89
N ILE A 58 4.79 4.46 6.40
CA ILE A 58 3.99 3.51 5.62
C ILE A 58 2.62 4.13 5.32
N GLN A 59 2.31 4.31 4.05
CA GLN A 59 1.08 4.94 3.59
C GLN A 59 0.01 3.94 3.13
N PHE A 60 0.41 2.76 2.67
CA PHE A 60 -0.52 1.67 2.35
C PHE A 60 0.16 0.30 2.39
N VAL A 61 -0.66 -0.75 2.42
CA VAL A 61 -0.24 -2.15 2.52
C VAL A 61 -0.81 -2.95 1.36
N ILE A 62 0.03 -3.73 0.69
CA ILE A 62 -0.41 -4.80 -0.21
C ILE A 62 0.01 -6.14 0.40
N ASN A 63 -0.97 -6.96 0.77
CA ASN A 63 -0.73 -8.28 1.37
C ASN A 63 -1.41 -9.37 0.55
N LEU A 64 -0.64 -10.07 -0.28
CA LEU A 64 -1.11 -11.17 -1.12
C LEU A 64 -0.72 -12.51 -0.49
N ALA A 65 -1.63 -13.03 0.33
CA ALA A 65 -1.52 -14.32 0.97
C ALA A 65 -2.36 -15.37 0.24
N LYS A 66 -1.79 -16.56 -0.01
CA LYS A 66 -2.53 -17.69 -0.62
C LYS A 66 -3.61 -18.25 0.31
N PHE A 67 -3.37 -18.17 1.62
CA PHE A 67 -4.25 -18.69 2.65
C PHE A 67 -4.49 -17.63 3.72
N ARG A 68 -5.59 -17.79 4.47
CA ARG A 68 -5.83 -17.00 5.67
C ARG A 68 -4.74 -17.29 6.71
N GLY A 69 -4.34 -16.26 7.45
CA GLY A 69 -3.35 -16.42 8.52
C GLY A 69 -3.82 -17.45 9.54
N ALA A 70 -2.92 -18.35 9.94
CA ALA A 70 -3.25 -19.51 10.77
C ALA A 70 -3.52 -19.15 12.23
N SER A 71 -3.05 -17.99 12.68
CA SER A 71 -3.22 -17.50 14.06
C SER A 71 -3.24 -15.98 14.11
N THR A 72 -3.48 -15.42 15.29
CA THR A 72 -3.38 -13.97 15.53
C THR A 72 -1.95 -13.44 15.53
N LEU A 73 -0.96 -14.33 15.64
CA LEU A 73 0.47 -14.02 15.55
C LEU A 73 1.04 -14.32 14.16
N ASP A 74 0.21 -14.83 13.26
CA ASP A 74 0.56 -15.00 11.86
C ASP A 74 0.86 -13.62 11.25
N GLU A 75 2.00 -13.52 10.60
CA GLU A 75 2.51 -12.23 10.13
C GLU A 75 1.58 -11.59 9.08
N ASP A 76 0.87 -12.37 8.25
CA ASP A 76 -0.11 -11.79 7.31
C ASP A 76 -1.39 -11.36 8.01
N TYR A 77 -1.81 -12.11 9.03
CA TYR A 77 -2.91 -11.66 9.88
C TYR A 77 -2.58 -10.33 10.56
N VAL A 78 -1.39 -10.22 11.15
CA VAL A 78 -0.90 -9.01 11.82
C VAL A 78 -0.82 -7.85 10.84
N ALA A 79 -0.23 -8.04 9.65
CA ALA A 79 -0.13 -6.97 8.64
C ALA A 79 -1.49 -6.44 8.21
N ARG A 80 -2.43 -7.32 7.84
CA ARG A 80 -3.77 -6.91 7.41
C ARG A 80 -4.56 -6.26 8.55
N ARG A 81 -4.51 -6.83 9.75
CA ARG A 81 -5.27 -6.29 10.90
C ARG A 81 -4.76 -4.92 11.31
N ASN A 82 -3.44 -4.72 11.32
CA ASN A 82 -2.87 -3.43 11.71
C ASN A 82 -2.98 -2.36 10.63
N ALA A 83 -2.95 -2.72 9.34
CA ALA A 83 -3.31 -1.77 8.29
C ALA A 83 -4.71 -1.15 8.53
N VAL A 84 -5.69 -2.00 8.83
CA VAL A 84 -7.05 -1.55 9.19
C VAL A 84 -7.06 -0.76 10.50
N ASP A 85 -6.42 -1.27 11.56
CA ASP A 85 -6.38 -0.58 12.86
C ASP A 85 -5.68 0.78 12.80
N PHE A 86 -4.80 1.00 11.82
CA PHE A 86 -4.04 2.24 11.63
C PHE A 86 -4.69 3.18 10.60
N GLY A 87 -5.81 2.77 9.99
CA GLY A 87 -6.50 3.57 8.98
C GLY A 87 -5.74 3.65 7.65
N LEU A 88 -4.87 2.67 7.37
CA LEU A 88 -4.09 2.61 6.13
C LEU A 88 -4.83 1.77 5.08
N PRO A 89 -4.83 2.19 3.81
CA PRO A 89 -5.36 1.39 2.71
C PRO A 89 -4.69 0.01 2.66
N LEU A 90 -5.52 -1.02 2.45
CA LEU A 90 -5.11 -2.41 2.35
C LEU A 90 -5.63 -3.03 1.05
N ILE A 91 -4.73 -3.58 0.25
CA ILE A 91 -5.05 -4.38 -0.93
C ILE A 91 -4.62 -5.82 -0.69
N ASN A 92 -5.57 -6.76 -0.78
CA ASN A 92 -5.34 -8.17 -0.47
C ASN A 92 -5.68 -9.14 -1.61
N GLU A 93 -5.99 -8.63 -2.80
CA GLU A 93 -6.29 -9.41 -4.00
C GLU A 93 -5.42 -8.92 -5.16
N ALA A 94 -4.91 -9.87 -5.96
CA ALA A 94 -3.86 -9.59 -6.94
C ALA A 94 -4.33 -8.73 -8.13
N ARG A 95 -5.56 -8.93 -8.62
CA ARG A 95 -6.15 -8.12 -9.70
C ARG A 95 -6.46 -6.71 -9.21
N CYS A 96 -6.91 -6.55 -7.97
CA CYS A 96 -7.05 -5.23 -7.36
C CYS A 96 -5.70 -4.51 -7.23
N ALA A 97 -4.64 -5.22 -6.83
CA ALA A 97 -3.30 -4.65 -6.77
C ALA A 97 -2.78 -4.23 -8.16
N LEU A 98 -2.98 -5.07 -9.18
CA LEU A 98 -2.63 -4.74 -10.55
C LEU A 98 -3.38 -3.49 -11.03
N LEU A 99 -4.71 -3.46 -10.87
CA LEU A 99 -5.53 -2.32 -11.27
C LEU A 99 -5.12 -1.03 -10.54
N PHE A 100 -4.74 -1.13 -9.26
CA PHE A 100 -4.23 0.01 -8.49
C PHE A 100 -2.91 0.53 -9.07
N CYS A 101 -1.97 -0.36 -9.41
CA CYS A 101 -0.71 0.02 -10.04
C CYS A 101 -0.92 0.65 -11.42
N GLU A 102 -1.77 0.06 -12.27
CA GLU A 102 -2.13 0.61 -13.59
C GLU A 102 -2.79 1.99 -13.46
N ALA A 103 -3.67 2.17 -12.48
CA ALA A 103 -4.29 3.46 -12.21
C ALA A 103 -3.26 4.50 -11.79
N LEU A 104 -2.31 4.14 -10.91
CA LEU A 104 -1.21 5.03 -10.51
C LEU A 104 -0.31 5.38 -11.69
N GLU A 105 0.14 4.41 -12.48
CA GLU A 105 0.96 4.65 -13.68
C GLU A 105 0.26 5.61 -14.65
N HIS A 106 -1.05 5.45 -14.85
CA HIS A 106 -1.82 6.32 -15.72
C HIS A 106 -2.02 7.74 -15.16
N LYS A 107 -2.17 7.87 -13.84
CA LYS A 107 -2.57 9.10 -13.16
C LYS A 107 -1.38 9.93 -12.67
N MET A 108 -0.29 9.32 -12.23
CA MET A 108 0.89 10.02 -11.71
C MET A 108 1.49 11.03 -12.71
N PRO A 109 1.67 10.72 -14.01
CA PRO A 109 2.18 11.70 -14.99
C PRO A 109 1.24 12.89 -15.21
N LYS A 110 -0.01 12.80 -14.75
CA LYS A 110 -1.05 13.84 -14.86
C LYS A 110 -1.16 14.68 -13.58
N GLY A 111 -0.20 14.56 -12.67
CA GLY A 111 -0.20 15.26 -11.39
C GLY A 111 -1.07 14.59 -10.33
N ALA A 112 -1.32 13.28 -10.43
CA ALA A 112 -1.97 12.59 -9.33
C ALA A 112 -1.03 12.55 -8.12
N LEU A 113 -1.60 12.84 -6.95
CA LEU A 113 -0.91 13.12 -5.68
C LEU A 113 -0.33 14.54 -5.56
N ASP A 114 -0.46 15.40 -6.58
CA ASP A 114 -0.13 16.83 -6.43
C ASP A 114 -1.19 17.51 -5.55
N GLY A 115 -0.80 17.81 -4.31
CA GLY A 115 -1.49 18.73 -3.40
C GLY A 115 -2.99 18.50 -3.29
N TYR A 116 -3.41 17.33 -2.78
CA TYR A 116 -4.76 17.21 -2.25
C TYR A 116 -4.92 18.21 -1.10
N GLU A 117 -5.89 19.11 -1.25
CA GLU A 117 -6.32 20.02 -0.20
C GLU A 117 -7.65 19.51 0.34
N GLU A 118 -7.75 19.37 1.66
CA GLU A 118 -8.99 18.91 2.28
C GLU A 118 -10.16 19.84 1.91
N GLY A 119 -11.28 19.25 1.47
CA GLY A 119 -12.44 20.00 0.96
C GLY A 119 -12.38 20.36 -0.53
N ARG A 120 -11.23 20.18 -1.19
CA ARG A 120 -11.11 20.35 -2.64
C ARG A 120 -11.47 19.03 -3.35
N ILE A 121 -12.63 19.02 -3.99
CA ILE A 121 -13.06 17.91 -4.85
C ILE A 121 -12.28 18.00 -6.17
N PRO A 122 -11.57 16.93 -6.61
CA PRO A 122 -10.88 16.92 -7.90
C PRO A 122 -11.85 17.18 -9.07
N SER A 123 -11.41 17.90 -10.10
CA SER A 123 -12.29 18.31 -11.21
C SER A 123 -12.80 17.14 -12.06
N GLU A 124 -12.12 15.99 -12.02
CA GLU A 124 -12.62 14.75 -12.62
C GLU A 124 -13.82 14.14 -11.88
N VAL A 125 -14.02 14.49 -10.61
CA VAL A 125 -15.14 14.00 -9.82
C VAL A 125 -16.37 14.82 -10.19
N ARG A 126 -17.31 14.18 -10.88
CA ARG A 126 -18.57 14.80 -11.29
C ARG A 126 -19.75 14.18 -10.54
N THR A 127 -20.87 14.90 -10.49
CA THR A 127 -22.09 14.40 -9.85
C THR A 127 -22.66 13.20 -10.61
N TRP A 128 -23.42 12.32 -9.94
CA TRP A 128 -24.06 11.16 -10.57
C TRP A 128 -24.88 11.55 -11.82
N ARG A 129 -25.65 12.64 -11.72
CA ARG A 129 -26.45 13.18 -12.83
C ARG A 129 -25.63 13.57 -14.07
N SER A 130 -24.35 13.86 -13.90
CA SER A 130 -23.47 14.16 -15.04
C SER A 130 -23.12 12.92 -15.87
N PHE A 131 -23.24 11.73 -15.28
CA PHE A 131 -23.00 10.44 -15.91
C PHE A 131 -24.32 9.79 -16.35
N VAL A 132 -25.38 9.95 -15.56
CA VAL A 132 -26.71 9.42 -15.84
C VAL A 132 -27.74 10.56 -15.70
N PRO A 133 -28.00 11.34 -16.76
CA PRO A 133 -28.82 12.56 -16.68
C PRO A 133 -30.27 12.35 -16.26
N ASP A 134 -30.81 11.15 -16.55
CA ASP A 134 -32.24 10.81 -16.45
C ASP A 134 -32.56 9.87 -15.28
N SER A 135 -31.60 9.60 -14.36
CA SER A 135 -31.83 8.81 -13.15
C SER A 135 -32.51 9.59 -12.03
#